data_AF-A0A2D5MV52-F1
#
_entry.id   AF-A0A2D5MV52-F1
#
_cell.length_a   1.000
_cell.length_b   1.000
_cell.length_c   1.000
_cell.angle_alpha   90.00
_cell.angle_beta   90.00
_cell.angle_gamma   90.00
#
_symmetry.space_group_name_H-M   'P 1'
#
loop_
_entity.id
_entity.type
_entity.pdbx_description
1 polymer ?
#
loop_
_entity_poly.entity_id
_entity_poly.type
_entity_poly.pdbx_seq_one_letter_code
_entity_poly.pdbx_strand_id
1 'polypeptide(L)'
;MPAIVTDQFRILNASNFVENVTNGSNSYYVFIGLANPKTPTENTKLFGRDWNWNSSGQTPAPIDNFTNNYHVGDTILYGKKITADNIRRVIRKVTWEPNTRYDFYRDDVSYENKSKNTNVSNLYSSNYYVINSEFKVYVCISNGATGSNPQGNISADQPNFTDLEPSKAGGSGDGYLWKYLFTVSPADIIKFDSTEYITVPNNWSTSVDPSIRSVRENADSTVNSNQLKHVYIDNAGIGYGNFTGKECDILGDGSGAKARVDATSGKITNAVVSAGGKGYSYGIVDLGTSNTSSIQTLAKLVPLIPPSRGHGFDIYTELGTDKVLIYARFDDATKDFPVDAKFAQVGILKNPTKSESTEIFSEGQFSGLPAIKMDDSDSLNLPSGSLTVGEKITQLRGDGKTAEAYVASYDIDTHVIKYFRDRSLNYSTAQDQTDYSGVANKGTFYDFESTKANNTPANNIVGENGYSGQVYGSFTGITTASKDGTKVINLGTTFNEGLSKSEINKGSGDLVYVDNRPLIARNPRQKEDVKIILEF
;
A
#
# COMPACT_ATOMS: atom_id res chain seq x y z
N MET A 1 29.85 -7.41 16.02
CA MET A 1 28.77 -7.73 16.98
C MET A 1 27.63 -8.37 16.21
N PRO A 2 27.15 -9.58 16.58
CA PRO A 2 25.98 -10.18 15.92
C PRO A 2 24.68 -9.50 16.41
N ALA A 3 23.88 -8.97 15.50
CA ALA A 3 22.57 -8.36 15.77
C ALA A 3 21.63 -8.57 14.58
N ILE A 4 20.31 -8.64 14.82
CA ILE A 4 19.28 -8.78 13.79
C ILE A 4 18.06 -7.92 14.12
N VAL A 5 17.42 -7.35 13.10
CA VAL A 5 16.09 -6.75 13.19
C VAL A 5 15.08 -7.87 12.98
N THR A 6 14.27 -8.17 14.00
CA THR A 6 13.27 -9.23 13.93
C THR A 6 12.07 -8.83 13.09
N ASP A 7 11.36 -9.81 12.55
CA ASP A 7 10.12 -9.56 11.79
C ASP A 7 9.04 -8.87 12.65
N GLN A 8 9.07 -9.06 13.98
CA GLN A 8 8.17 -8.38 14.91
C GLN A 8 8.33 -6.86 14.86
N PHE A 9 9.55 -6.34 14.66
CA PHE A 9 9.77 -4.91 14.49
C PHE A 9 9.12 -4.39 13.20
N ARG A 10 9.18 -5.17 12.12
CA ARG A 10 8.58 -4.83 10.82
C ARG A 10 7.05 -4.83 10.89
N ILE A 11 6.46 -5.88 11.47
CA ILE A 11 5.01 -6.02 11.70
C ILE A 11 4.49 -4.88 12.61
N LEU A 12 5.25 -4.51 13.63
CA LEU A 12 4.93 -3.38 14.52
C LEU A 12 4.93 -2.06 13.75
N ASN A 13 5.95 -1.79 12.93
CA ASN A 13 6.02 -0.57 12.14
C ASN A 13 4.89 -0.47 11.10
N ALA A 14 4.57 -1.57 10.42
CA ALA A 14 3.42 -1.64 9.53
C ALA A 14 2.11 -1.34 10.27
N SER A 15 1.94 -1.88 11.47
CA SER A 15 0.76 -1.62 12.30
C SER A 15 0.67 -0.17 12.76
N ASN A 16 1.79 0.39 13.26
CA ASN A 16 1.88 1.79 13.64
C ASN A 16 1.55 2.71 12.45
N PHE A 17 1.99 2.37 11.25
CA PHE A 17 1.69 3.15 10.05
C PHE A 17 0.20 3.14 9.72
N VAL A 18 -0.45 1.97 9.71
CA VAL A 18 -1.91 1.86 9.47
C VAL A 18 -2.70 2.61 10.54
N GLU A 19 -2.33 2.50 11.81
CA GLU A 19 -2.96 3.24 12.91
C GLU A 19 -2.77 4.74 12.75
N ASN A 20 -1.56 5.20 12.37
CA ASN A 20 -1.29 6.62 12.14
C ASN A 20 -2.11 7.20 10.98
N VAL A 21 -2.30 6.43 9.89
CA VAL A 21 -3.10 6.85 8.72
C VAL A 21 -4.58 6.90 9.03
N THR A 22 -5.07 5.94 9.82
CA THR A 22 -6.50 5.85 10.19
C THR A 22 -6.88 6.73 11.38
N ASN A 23 -5.90 7.30 12.07
CA ASN A 23 -6.11 8.27 13.14
C ASN A 23 -6.65 9.60 12.58
N GLY A 24 -7.80 10.05 13.08
CA GLY A 24 -8.44 11.31 12.65
C GLY A 24 -7.63 12.58 12.91
N SER A 25 -6.58 12.54 13.73
CA SER A 25 -5.67 13.66 13.96
C SER A 25 -4.66 13.89 12.83
N ASN A 26 -4.39 12.86 12.02
CA ASN A 26 -3.51 12.97 10.86
C ASN A 26 -4.32 12.93 9.56
N SER A 27 -3.76 13.48 8.49
CA SER A 27 -4.31 13.38 7.14
C SER A 27 -3.19 13.00 6.18
N TYR A 28 -3.29 11.79 5.62
CA TYR A 28 -2.38 11.31 4.58
C TYR A 28 -3.07 11.38 3.23
N TYR A 29 -2.32 11.70 2.19
CA TYR A 29 -2.82 11.82 0.83
C TYR A 29 -1.91 11.07 -0.11
N VAL A 30 -2.48 10.30 -1.03
CA VAL A 30 -1.76 9.95 -2.25
C VAL A 30 -1.81 11.17 -3.15
N PHE A 31 -0.67 11.62 -3.64
CA PHE A 31 -0.60 12.72 -4.58
C PHE A 31 0.00 12.28 -5.91
N ILE A 32 -0.29 13.07 -6.94
CA ILE A 32 0.32 12.99 -8.25
C ILE A 32 0.95 14.33 -8.62
N GLY A 33 2.10 14.26 -9.29
CA GLY A 33 2.99 15.39 -9.49
C GLY A 33 3.67 15.41 -10.86
N LEU A 34 4.34 16.53 -11.15
CA LEU A 34 5.26 16.72 -12.27
C LEU A 34 4.62 16.43 -13.65
N ALA A 35 3.91 17.42 -14.19
CA ALA A 35 3.23 17.31 -15.49
C ALA A 35 4.18 17.40 -16.71
N ASN A 36 5.39 17.93 -16.52
CA ASN A 36 6.37 18.18 -17.58
C ASN A 36 7.77 17.65 -17.22
N PRO A 37 7.92 16.33 -17.03
CA PRO A 37 9.20 15.73 -16.63
C PRO A 37 10.30 15.81 -17.69
N LYS A 38 9.89 15.92 -18.97
CA LYS A 38 10.79 15.99 -20.12
C LYS A 38 11.10 17.45 -20.46
N THR A 39 12.37 17.77 -20.63
CA THR A 39 12.78 19.09 -21.15
C THR A 39 12.49 19.22 -22.66
N PRO A 40 12.15 20.42 -23.16
CA PRO A 40 11.79 20.62 -24.57
C PRO A 40 12.99 20.46 -25.52
N THR A 41 14.20 20.72 -25.04
CA THR A 41 15.44 20.68 -25.84
C THR A 41 16.22 19.40 -25.59
N GLU A 42 16.62 18.71 -26.67
CA GLU A 42 17.44 17.50 -26.58
C GLU A 42 18.75 17.75 -25.81
N ASN A 43 19.19 16.75 -25.05
CA ASN A 43 20.42 16.79 -24.25
C ASN A 43 20.47 17.90 -23.19
N THR A 44 19.33 18.46 -22.79
CA THR A 44 19.25 19.47 -21.71
C THR A 44 18.62 18.92 -20.45
N LYS A 45 19.01 19.52 -19.31
CA LYS A 45 18.42 19.27 -18.01
C LYS A 45 17.87 20.56 -17.40
N LEU A 46 16.75 20.44 -16.72
CA LEU A 46 16.18 21.47 -15.85
C LEU A 46 15.95 20.85 -14.49
N PHE A 47 15.86 21.64 -13.42
CA PHE A 47 15.74 21.07 -12.07
C PHE A 47 14.56 20.07 -12.01
N GLY A 48 14.84 18.83 -11.57
CA GLY A 48 13.89 17.72 -11.52
C GLY A 48 13.39 17.17 -12.87
N ARG A 49 14.07 17.48 -13.98
CA ARG A 49 13.66 17.11 -15.35
C ARG A 49 14.83 16.65 -16.20
N ASP A 50 14.55 15.77 -17.14
CA ASP A 50 15.55 15.25 -18.08
C ASP A 50 14.96 15.08 -19.48
N TRP A 51 15.73 15.40 -20.53
CA TRP A 51 15.28 15.29 -21.92
C TRP A 51 14.91 13.85 -22.30
N ASN A 52 15.52 12.86 -21.63
CA ASN A 52 15.30 11.44 -21.88
C ASN A 52 14.36 10.77 -20.88
N TRP A 53 13.68 11.50 -19.98
CA TRP A 53 12.88 10.95 -18.87
C TRP A 53 11.90 9.83 -19.28
N ASN A 54 11.27 9.97 -20.45
CA ASN A 54 10.27 9.04 -20.97
C ASN A 54 10.87 7.87 -21.75
N SER A 55 12.18 7.82 -21.92
CA SER A 55 12.84 6.73 -22.65
C SER A 55 12.88 5.47 -21.79
N SER A 56 12.76 4.30 -22.41
CA SER A 56 12.72 3.02 -21.71
C SER A 56 13.96 2.84 -20.81
N GLY A 57 13.72 2.59 -19.52
CA GLY A 57 14.78 2.42 -18.52
C GLY A 57 15.56 3.69 -18.18
N GLN A 58 15.12 4.88 -18.63
CA GLN A 58 15.80 6.16 -18.37
C GLN A 58 15.05 7.07 -17.40
N THR A 59 13.86 6.69 -16.92
CA THR A 59 13.16 7.43 -15.86
C THR A 59 14.06 7.50 -14.62
N PRO A 60 14.46 8.70 -14.17
CA PRO A 60 15.39 8.84 -13.05
C PRO A 60 14.78 8.32 -11.75
N ALA A 61 15.57 7.59 -10.96
CA ALA A 61 15.19 7.25 -9.59
C ALA A 61 14.97 8.53 -8.77
N PRO A 62 13.98 8.56 -7.85
CA PRO A 62 13.81 9.67 -6.93
C PRO A 62 15.07 9.89 -6.08
N ILE A 63 15.37 11.14 -5.77
CA ILE A 63 16.52 11.53 -4.95
C ILE A 63 16.01 12.08 -3.63
N ASP A 64 16.38 11.44 -2.52
CA ASP A 64 16.00 11.92 -1.19
C ASP A 64 16.99 12.96 -0.66
N ASN A 65 16.56 14.21 -0.68
CA ASN A 65 17.15 15.32 0.08
C ASN A 65 16.17 16.48 0.15
N PHE A 66 16.39 17.42 1.07
CA PHE A 66 15.51 18.58 1.23
C PHE A 66 15.26 19.35 -0.06
N THR A 67 16.28 19.57 -0.90
CA THR A 67 16.12 20.33 -2.15
C THR A 67 15.19 19.63 -3.14
N ASN A 68 15.30 18.31 -3.30
CA ASN A 68 14.40 17.55 -4.17
C ASN A 68 13.02 17.39 -3.54
N ASN A 69 12.92 17.20 -2.23
CA ASN A 69 11.64 17.09 -1.52
C ASN A 69 10.84 18.39 -1.62
N TYR A 70 11.49 19.55 -1.52
CA TYR A 70 10.84 20.83 -1.78
C TYR A 70 10.39 20.98 -3.23
N HIS A 71 11.16 20.46 -4.19
CA HIS A 71 10.76 20.49 -5.60
C HIS A 71 9.54 19.60 -5.90
N VAL A 72 9.48 18.43 -5.28
CA VAL A 72 8.27 17.58 -5.31
C VAL A 72 7.10 18.39 -4.76
N GLY A 73 7.27 19.08 -3.63
CA GLY A 73 6.28 20.01 -3.06
C GLY A 73 5.83 21.14 -4.01
N ASP A 74 6.73 21.68 -4.84
CA ASP A 74 6.43 22.70 -5.85
C ASP A 74 5.58 22.15 -7.02
N THR A 75 5.67 20.85 -7.28
CA THR A 75 5.12 20.18 -8.47
C THR A 75 3.97 19.22 -8.17
N ILE A 76 3.49 19.18 -6.91
CA ILE A 76 2.26 18.47 -6.55
C ILE A 76 1.08 19.10 -7.29
N LEU A 77 0.38 18.28 -8.07
CA LEU A 77 -0.77 18.72 -8.84
C LEU A 77 -2.06 18.50 -8.02
N TYR A 78 -2.27 17.27 -7.55
CA TYR A 78 -3.53 16.83 -6.94
C TYR A 78 -3.28 15.79 -5.86
N GLY A 79 -4.15 15.72 -4.85
CA GLY A 79 -4.10 14.70 -3.81
C GLY A 79 -5.46 14.14 -3.44
N LYS A 80 -5.52 12.85 -3.11
CA LYS A 80 -6.69 12.14 -2.58
C LYS A 80 -6.36 11.60 -1.20
N LYS A 81 -7.23 11.85 -0.22
CA LYS A 81 -7.04 11.42 1.16
C LYS A 81 -7.07 9.91 1.26
N ILE A 82 -6.16 9.36 2.05
CA ILE A 82 -6.13 7.94 2.41
C ILE A 82 -7.05 7.75 3.62
N THR A 83 -8.20 7.13 3.39
CA THR A 83 -9.12 6.73 4.46
C THR A 83 -8.84 5.32 4.95
N ALA A 84 -9.52 4.89 6.03
CA ALA A 84 -9.46 3.51 6.50
C ALA A 84 -9.88 2.47 5.45
N ASP A 85 -10.70 2.85 4.47
CA ASP A 85 -11.08 1.98 3.36
C ASP A 85 -10.02 1.89 2.26
N ASN A 86 -9.07 2.84 2.24
CA ASN A 86 -8.04 2.99 1.22
C ASN A 86 -6.69 2.37 1.60
N ILE A 87 -6.62 1.69 2.74
CA ILE A 87 -5.39 1.10 3.25
C ILE A 87 -5.67 -0.30 3.80
N ARG A 88 -4.82 -1.27 3.48
CA ARG A 88 -4.91 -2.65 3.98
C ARG A 88 -3.52 -3.18 4.30
N ARG A 89 -3.41 -3.93 5.40
CA ARG A 89 -2.30 -4.88 5.56
C ARG A 89 -2.41 -5.93 4.46
N VAL A 90 -1.28 -6.34 3.91
CA VAL A 90 -1.24 -7.36 2.87
C VAL A 90 -0.19 -8.41 3.15
N ILE A 91 -0.45 -9.62 2.67
CA ILE A 91 0.49 -10.74 2.70
C ILE A 91 0.61 -11.32 1.30
N ARG A 92 1.68 -12.07 1.05
CA ARG A 92 1.92 -12.70 -0.25
C ARG A 92 0.77 -13.62 -0.62
N LYS A 93 0.32 -13.58 -1.87
CA LYS A 93 -0.71 -14.46 -2.39
C LYS A 93 -0.12 -15.85 -2.65
N VAL A 94 -0.70 -16.86 -2.00
CA VAL A 94 -0.42 -18.27 -2.25
C VAL A 94 -1.74 -18.94 -2.64
N THR A 95 -2.02 -19.04 -3.94
CA THR A 95 -3.23 -19.70 -4.41
C THR A 95 -3.11 -21.21 -4.22
N TRP A 96 -4.16 -21.85 -3.70
CA TRP A 96 -4.22 -23.30 -3.68
C TRP A 96 -4.37 -23.86 -5.10
N GLU A 97 -3.59 -24.88 -5.43
CA GLU A 97 -3.57 -25.57 -6.70
C GLU A 97 -3.60 -27.09 -6.44
N PRO A 98 -4.39 -27.86 -7.20
CA PRO A 98 -4.46 -29.30 -7.03
C PRO A 98 -3.11 -29.94 -7.32
N ASN A 99 -2.82 -31.04 -6.62
CA ASN A 99 -1.59 -31.80 -6.77
C ASN A 99 -0.30 -31.01 -6.45
N THR A 100 -0.39 -30.02 -5.55
CA THR A 100 0.75 -29.22 -5.10
C THR A 100 1.17 -29.59 -3.67
N ARG A 101 2.47 -29.48 -3.38
CA ARG A 101 3.01 -29.64 -2.02
C ARG A 101 3.12 -28.27 -1.35
N TYR A 102 2.47 -28.13 -0.20
CA TYR A 102 2.57 -26.94 0.64
C TYR A 102 3.44 -27.23 1.86
N ASP A 103 4.06 -26.19 2.40
CA ASP A 103 4.68 -26.28 3.72
C ASP A 103 3.57 -26.38 4.77
N PHE A 104 3.86 -26.99 5.91
CA PHE A 104 3.05 -26.83 7.11
C PHE A 104 3.69 -25.78 8.00
N TYR A 105 2.89 -25.15 8.84
CA TYR A 105 3.38 -24.18 9.81
C TYR A 105 4.44 -24.82 10.72
N ARG A 106 5.56 -24.11 10.92
CA ARG A 106 6.63 -24.49 11.84
C ARG A 106 7.21 -23.25 12.48
N ASP A 107 7.34 -23.27 13.80
CA ASP A 107 7.91 -22.19 14.60
C ASP A 107 9.44 -22.07 14.51
N ASP A 108 10.12 -23.07 13.98
CA ASP A 108 11.58 -23.17 13.92
C ASP A 108 12.18 -22.90 12.52
N VAL A 109 11.39 -22.36 11.59
CA VAL A 109 11.88 -22.02 10.25
C VAL A 109 12.94 -20.92 10.34
N SER A 110 14.14 -21.23 9.90
CA SER A 110 15.30 -20.35 10.01
C SER A 110 16.33 -20.64 8.92
N TYR A 111 17.43 -19.88 8.89
CA TYR A 111 18.57 -20.15 8.01
C TYR A 111 19.18 -21.55 8.24
N GLU A 112 19.18 -22.03 9.50
CA GLU A 112 19.70 -23.35 9.87
C GLU A 112 18.68 -24.47 9.62
N ASN A 113 17.38 -24.18 9.74
CA ASN A 113 16.33 -25.15 9.54
C ASN A 113 15.23 -24.62 8.61
N LYS A 114 15.52 -24.65 7.31
CA LYS A 114 14.64 -24.14 6.26
C LYS A 114 13.28 -24.86 6.20
N SER A 115 12.32 -24.22 5.54
CA SER A 115 11.06 -24.86 5.15
C SER A 115 11.32 -26.07 4.24
N LYS A 116 10.46 -27.08 4.29
CA LYS A 116 10.75 -28.40 3.67
C LYS A 116 10.42 -28.43 2.19
N ASN A 117 9.39 -27.71 1.75
CA ASN A 117 8.96 -27.63 0.36
C ASN A 117 9.52 -26.39 -0.34
N THR A 118 9.31 -25.19 0.23
CA THR A 118 9.78 -23.93 -0.39
C THR A 118 11.27 -23.64 -0.23
N ASN A 119 11.97 -24.31 0.69
CA ASN A 119 13.41 -24.14 0.94
C ASN A 119 13.82 -22.69 1.29
N VAL A 120 12.99 -21.98 2.04
CA VAL A 120 13.25 -20.62 2.52
C VAL A 120 13.69 -20.60 3.99
N SER A 121 14.39 -19.55 4.38
CA SER A 121 14.93 -19.34 5.72
C SER A 121 14.08 -18.43 6.62
N ASN A 122 12.89 -18.04 6.16
CA ASN A 122 11.90 -17.27 6.93
C ASN A 122 10.53 -17.95 6.76
N LEU A 123 9.80 -18.10 7.87
CA LEU A 123 8.43 -18.63 7.89
C LEU A 123 7.51 -17.86 6.93
N TYR A 124 7.51 -16.53 6.95
CA TYR A 124 6.58 -15.69 6.18
C TYR A 124 6.80 -15.78 4.65
N SER A 125 7.99 -16.22 4.23
CA SER A 125 8.29 -16.51 2.82
C SER A 125 7.90 -17.94 2.41
N SER A 126 7.52 -18.82 3.35
CA SER A 126 7.16 -20.20 3.05
C SER A 126 5.69 -20.32 2.63
N ASN A 127 5.32 -21.43 1.97
CA ASN A 127 3.96 -21.66 1.48
C ASN A 127 3.14 -22.44 2.51
N TYR A 128 3.06 -21.94 3.75
CA TYR A 128 2.36 -22.59 4.87
C TYR A 128 0.89 -22.16 5.01
N TYR A 129 0.44 -21.21 4.20
CA TYR A 129 -0.95 -20.81 4.09
C TYR A 129 -1.35 -20.74 2.62
N VAL A 130 -2.66 -20.80 2.37
CA VAL A 130 -3.22 -20.71 1.02
C VAL A 130 -4.51 -19.88 1.01
N ILE A 131 -4.82 -19.30 -0.16
CA ILE A 131 -6.15 -18.79 -0.50
C ILE A 131 -6.82 -19.75 -1.48
N ASN A 132 -8.07 -20.12 -1.22
CA ASN A 132 -8.84 -21.01 -2.10
C ASN A 132 -9.60 -20.23 -3.19
N SER A 133 -10.35 -20.93 -4.03
CA SER A 133 -11.18 -20.33 -5.09
C SER A 133 -12.34 -19.47 -4.60
N GLU A 134 -12.72 -19.59 -3.33
CA GLU A 134 -13.76 -18.79 -2.65
C GLU A 134 -13.17 -17.64 -1.82
N PHE A 135 -11.88 -17.34 -1.99
CA PHE A 135 -11.14 -16.29 -1.28
C PHE A 135 -11.05 -16.49 0.25
N LYS A 136 -11.19 -17.74 0.70
CA LYS A 136 -10.96 -18.14 2.09
C LYS A 136 -9.49 -18.46 2.28
N VAL A 137 -8.92 -17.96 3.37
CA VAL A 137 -7.51 -18.12 3.75
C VAL A 137 -7.38 -19.19 4.82
N TYR A 138 -6.47 -20.14 4.59
CA TYR A 138 -6.21 -21.26 5.48
C TYR A 138 -4.73 -21.36 5.82
N VAL A 139 -4.43 -21.76 7.04
CA VAL A 139 -3.08 -22.20 7.44
C VAL A 139 -2.99 -23.72 7.42
N CYS A 140 -1.88 -24.25 6.90
CA CYS A 140 -1.57 -25.66 6.89
C CYS A 140 -1.00 -26.06 8.25
N ILE A 141 -1.77 -26.78 9.05
CA ILE A 141 -1.39 -27.27 10.38
C ILE A 141 -0.57 -28.55 10.27
N SER A 142 -0.89 -29.38 9.28
CA SER A 142 -0.11 -30.57 8.93
C SER A 142 -0.27 -30.85 7.44
N ASN A 143 0.76 -31.37 6.80
CA ASN A 143 0.76 -31.82 5.41
C ASN A 143 1.09 -33.32 5.29
N GLY A 144 0.99 -34.07 6.40
CA GLY A 144 1.39 -35.47 6.49
C GLY A 144 2.91 -35.72 6.55
N ALA A 145 3.72 -34.69 6.79
CA ALA A 145 5.16 -34.84 6.93
C ALA A 145 5.55 -35.67 8.16
N THR A 146 6.60 -36.46 7.99
CA THR A 146 7.29 -37.24 9.03
C THR A 146 8.78 -37.22 8.77
N GLY A 147 9.61 -37.66 9.72
CA GLY A 147 11.05 -37.81 9.50
C GLY A 147 11.43 -38.64 8.27
N SER A 148 10.62 -39.64 7.93
CA SER A 148 10.79 -40.48 6.71
C SER A 148 10.20 -39.87 5.45
N ASN A 149 9.32 -38.87 5.58
CA ASN A 149 8.70 -38.14 4.47
C ASN A 149 8.67 -36.63 4.81
N PRO A 150 9.83 -35.96 4.81
CA PRO A 150 9.94 -34.60 5.35
C PRO A 150 9.18 -33.55 4.53
N GLN A 151 8.89 -33.83 3.26
CA GLN A 151 8.10 -32.94 2.37
C GLN A 151 6.59 -33.14 2.52
N GLY A 152 6.15 -34.13 3.30
CA GLY A 152 4.74 -34.47 3.45
C GLY A 152 4.16 -35.09 2.19
N ASN A 153 2.86 -34.95 2.00
CA ASN A 153 2.14 -35.48 0.86
C ASN A 153 1.79 -34.35 -0.12
N ILE A 154 1.21 -34.75 -1.25
CA ILE A 154 0.66 -33.84 -2.24
C ILE A 154 -0.78 -33.51 -1.83
N SER A 155 -1.17 -32.24 -1.79
CA SER A 155 -2.55 -31.85 -1.48
C SER A 155 -3.45 -32.15 -2.68
N ALA A 156 -4.48 -32.97 -2.44
CA ALA A 156 -5.44 -33.37 -3.47
C ALA A 156 -6.79 -32.67 -3.30
N ASP A 157 -7.18 -32.39 -2.04
CA ASP A 157 -8.47 -31.78 -1.71
C ASP A 157 -8.29 -30.31 -1.31
N GLN A 158 -9.04 -29.41 -1.96
CA GLN A 158 -9.02 -27.98 -1.64
C GLN A 158 -9.82 -27.70 -0.36
N PRO A 159 -9.28 -26.96 0.63
CA PRO A 159 -10.07 -26.58 1.80
C PRO A 159 -11.15 -25.56 1.42
N ASN A 160 -12.40 -25.83 1.82
CA ASN A 160 -13.56 -24.95 1.61
C ASN A 160 -14.45 -24.76 2.85
N PHE A 161 -14.16 -25.48 3.94
CA PHE A 161 -14.89 -25.41 5.20
C PHE A 161 -14.56 -24.13 5.99
N THR A 162 -15.40 -23.79 6.96
CA THR A 162 -15.18 -22.65 7.88
C THR A 162 -15.16 -23.09 9.34
N ASP A 163 -14.94 -24.39 9.59
CA ASP A 163 -14.76 -24.93 10.93
C ASP A 163 -13.58 -24.25 11.64
N LEU A 164 -13.76 -24.01 12.94
CA LEU A 164 -12.80 -23.27 13.76
C LEU A 164 -11.57 -24.12 14.16
N GLU A 165 -11.72 -25.45 14.09
CA GLU A 165 -10.69 -26.41 14.44
C GLU A 165 -10.05 -27.03 13.18
N PRO A 166 -8.74 -27.37 13.22
CA PRO A 166 -8.05 -27.93 12.07
C PRO A 166 -8.74 -29.20 11.55
N SER A 167 -9.04 -29.23 10.26
CA SER A 167 -9.82 -30.28 9.63
C SER A 167 -9.25 -30.70 8.28
N LYS A 168 -9.56 -31.93 7.86
CA LYS A 168 -9.21 -32.42 6.52
C LYS A 168 -10.13 -31.75 5.50
N ALA A 169 -9.60 -31.43 4.33
CA ALA A 169 -10.38 -30.81 3.26
C ALA A 169 -11.30 -31.80 2.51
N GLY A 170 -10.95 -33.09 2.52
CA GLY A 170 -11.73 -34.12 1.83
C GLY A 170 -11.35 -35.55 2.23
N GLY A 171 -11.76 -36.50 1.39
CA GLY A 171 -11.63 -37.94 1.62
C GLY A 171 -10.45 -38.61 0.93
N SER A 172 -9.59 -37.87 0.23
CA SER A 172 -8.46 -38.43 -0.53
C SER A 172 -7.43 -39.14 0.35
N GLY A 173 -7.37 -38.80 1.63
CA GLY A 173 -6.35 -39.30 2.55
C GLY A 173 -4.98 -38.64 2.35
N ASP A 174 -4.92 -37.45 1.74
CA ASP A 174 -3.68 -36.70 1.52
C ASP A 174 -2.94 -36.32 2.83
N GLY A 175 -3.60 -36.40 3.99
CA GLY A 175 -2.99 -36.14 5.29
C GLY A 175 -2.86 -34.65 5.62
N TYR A 176 -3.45 -33.77 4.82
CA TYR A 176 -3.49 -32.35 5.13
C TYR A 176 -4.52 -32.05 6.24
N LEU A 177 -4.12 -31.18 7.16
CA LEU A 177 -5.01 -30.52 8.12
C LEU A 177 -4.90 -29.03 7.90
N TRP A 178 -6.02 -28.41 7.54
CA TRP A 178 -6.14 -26.98 7.30
C TRP A 178 -6.90 -26.34 8.46
N LYS A 179 -6.54 -25.12 8.82
CA LYS A 179 -7.35 -24.29 9.72
C LYS A 179 -7.77 -23.02 8.99
N TYR A 180 -9.06 -22.75 9.00
CA TYR A 180 -9.64 -21.52 8.45
C TYR A 180 -9.23 -20.31 9.31
N LEU A 181 -8.84 -19.22 8.66
CA LEU A 181 -8.53 -17.94 9.32
C LEU A 181 -9.61 -16.90 9.03
N PHE A 182 -9.74 -16.50 7.76
CA PHE A 182 -10.70 -15.48 7.36
C PHE A 182 -11.03 -15.58 5.86
N THR A 183 -12.05 -14.85 5.44
CA THR A 183 -12.42 -14.69 4.03
C THR A 183 -12.10 -13.27 3.60
N VAL A 184 -11.40 -13.10 2.47
CA VAL A 184 -11.14 -11.78 1.90
C VAL A 184 -12.46 -11.21 1.36
N SER A 185 -12.78 -9.96 1.72
CA SER A 185 -14.04 -9.36 1.28
C SER A 185 -14.04 -9.09 -0.24
N PRO A 186 -15.16 -9.29 -0.96
CA PRO A 186 -15.25 -8.97 -2.38
C PRO A 186 -14.90 -7.52 -2.73
N ALA A 187 -15.24 -6.57 -1.84
CA ALA A 187 -14.89 -5.16 -2.02
C ALA A 187 -13.37 -4.95 -1.97
N ASP A 188 -12.69 -5.63 -1.06
CA ASP A 188 -11.24 -5.58 -0.98
C ASP A 188 -10.59 -6.25 -2.20
N ILE A 189 -11.15 -7.35 -2.70
CA ILE A 189 -10.64 -8.00 -3.92
C ILE A 189 -10.67 -7.03 -5.10
N ILE A 190 -11.81 -6.37 -5.36
CA ILE A 190 -11.92 -5.44 -6.49
C ILE A 190 -10.97 -4.25 -6.34
N LYS A 191 -10.86 -3.72 -5.12
CA LYS A 191 -10.10 -2.49 -4.85
C LYS A 191 -8.59 -2.73 -4.77
N PHE A 192 -8.19 -3.80 -4.08
CA PHE A 192 -6.80 -4.14 -3.79
C PHE A 192 -6.28 -5.26 -4.69
N ASP A 193 -7.00 -5.61 -5.76
CA ASP A 193 -6.62 -6.73 -6.65
C ASP A 193 -5.15 -6.67 -7.01
N SER A 194 -4.44 -7.74 -6.72
CA SER A 194 -3.02 -7.88 -6.97
C SER A 194 -2.73 -9.33 -7.32
N THR A 195 -1.82 -9.51 -8.27
CA THR A 195 -1.32 -10.84 -8.63
C THR A 195 -0.48 -11.45 -7.51
N GLU A 196 0.12 -10.61 -6.66
CA GLU A 196 1.16 -11.03 -5.71
C GLU A 196 0.72 -10.95 -4.25
N TYR A 197 -0.40 -10.27 -3.94
CA TYR A 197 -0.80 -9.99 -2.57
C TYR A 197 -2.30 -10.20 -2.32
N ILE A 198 -2.65 -10.56 -1.09
CA ILE A 198 -4.03 -10.62 -0.58
C ILE A 198 -4.16 -9.72 0.66
N THR A 199 -5.35 -9.15 0.87
CA THR A 199 -5.59 -8.24 2.00
C THR A 199 -5.86 -9.00 3.28
N VAL A 200 -5.45 -8.38 4.39
CA VAL A 200 -5.72 -8.83 5.75
C VAL A 200 -6.58 -7.77 6.44
N PRO A 201 -7.66 -8.14 7.17
CA PRO A 201 -8.52 -7.19 7.87
C PRO A 201 -7.73 -6.33 8.86
N ASN A 202 -7.89 -5.01 8.82
CA ASN A 202 -7.11 -4.10 9.67
C ASN A 202 -7.57 -4.02 11.13
N ASN A 203 -8.77 -4.51 11.42
CA ASN A 203 -9.40 -4.48 12.74
C ASN A 203 -9.49 -5.87 13.37
N TRP A 204 -8.59 -6.80 13.04
CA TRP A 204 -8.66 -8.19 13.53
C TRP A 204 -8.86 -8.30 15.05
N SER A 205 -8.10 -7.53 15.84
CA SER A 205 -8.15 -7.57 17.31
C SER A 205 -9.44 -6.99 17.91
N THR A 206 -10.12 -6.09 17.20
CA THR A 206 -11.28 -5.32 17.71
C THR A 206 -12.57 -5.60 16.94
N SER A 207 -12.51 -6.38 15.86
CA SER A 207 -13.66 -6.65 15.01
C SER A 207 -14.78 -7.34 15.79
N VAL A 208 -16.01 -6.88 15.50
CA VAL A 208 -17.27 -7.46 15.99
C VAL A 208 -17.95 -8.34 14.94
N ASP A 209 -17.38 -8.44 13.73
CA ASP A 209 -17.87 -9.32 12.68
C ASP A 209 -17.87 -10.77 13.20
N PRO A 210 -19.02 -11.49 13.20
CA PRO A 210 -19.10 -12.85 13.71
C PRO A 210 -18.09 -13.80 13.08
N SER A 211 -17.79 -13.66 11.78
CA SER A 211 -16.88 -14.53 11.04
C SER A 211 -15.41 -14.38 11.45
N ILE A 212 -15.02 -13.18 11.90
CA ILE A 212 -13.69 -12.89 12.44
C ILE A 212 -13.64 -13.23 13.93
N ARG A 213 -14.66 -12.76 14.67
CA ARG A 213 -14.74 -12.90 16.12
C ARG A 213 -14.74 -14.38 16.53
N SER A 214 -15.48 -15.25 15.82
CA SER A 214 -15.53 -16.67 16.15
C SER A 214 -14.17 -17.35 16.03
N VAL A 215 -13.40 -17.03 14.99
CA VAL A 215 -12.05 -17.58 14.77
C VAL A 215 -11.09 -17.07 15.84
N ARG A 216 -11.07 -15.75 16.08
CA ARG A 216 -10.22 -15.11 17.08
C ARG A 216 -10.47 -15.63 18.49
N GLU A 217 -11.74 -15.69 18.91
CA GLU A 217 -12.12 -16.12 20.26
C GLU A 217 -11.92 -17.63 20.46
N ASN A 218 -12.16 -18.46 19.43
CA ASN A 218 -11.83 -19.89 19.50
C ASN A 218 -10.32 -20.11 19.66
N ALA A 219 -9.49 -19.29 19.02
CA ALA A 219 -8.04 -19.40 19.10
C ALA A 219 -7.43 -18.92 20.44
N ASP A 220 -8.21 -18.31 21.34
CA ASP A 220 -7.70 -17.84 22.62
C ASP A 220 -7.50 -18.99 23.62
N SER A 221 -6.26 -19.49 23.71
CA SER A 221 -5.93 -20.56 24.65
C SER A 221 -6.05 -20.17 26.13
N THR A 222 -6.06 -18.87 26.48
CA THR A 222 -6.21 -18.47 27.89
C THR A 222 -7.59 -18.86 28.43
N VAL A 223 -8.57 -18.88 27.53
CA VAL A 223 -9.95 -19.30 27.79
C VAL A 223 -10.15 -20.78 27.43
N ASN A 224 -9.75 -21.19 26.23
CA ASN A 224 -10.13 -22.50 25.67
C ASN A 224 -9.12 -23.63 25.93
N SER A 225 -7.92 -23.32 26.40
CA SER A 225 -6.84 -24.30 26.61
C SER A 225 -6.58 -25.19 25.38
N ASN A 226 -6.56 -24.57 24.20
CA ASN A 226 -6.48 -25.24 22.91
C ASN A 226 -5.30 -24.75 22.05
N GLN A 227 -4.19 -24.32 22.67
CA GLN A 227 -3.05 -23.71 21.98
C GLN A 227 -2.42 -24.66 20.95
N LEU A 228 -1.90 -25.81 21.38
CA LEU A 228 -1.21 -26.75 20.51
C LEU A 228 -2.20 -27.48 19.61
N LYS A 229 -1.87 -27.61 18.31
CA LYS A 229 -2.72 -28.29 17.32
C LYS A 229 -2.04 -29.45 16.60
N HIS A 230 -0.71 -29.53 16.61
CA HIS A 230 0.03 -30.56 15.90
C HIS A 230 1.28 -31.00 16.66
N VAL A 231 1.58 -32.31 16.55
CA VAL A 231 2.84 -32.90 16.97
C VAL A 231 3.48 -33.53 15.74
N TYR A 232 4.62 -32.99 15.32
CA TYR A 232 5.40 -33.50 14.19
C TYR A 232 6.31 -34.64 14.66
N ILE A 233 6.27 -35.78 13.96
CA ILE A 233 7.13 -36.94 14.24
C ILE A 233 8.40 -36.79 13.41
N ASP A 234 9.44 -36.18 13.99
CA ASP A 234 10.74 -36.01 13.31
C ASP A 234 11.57 -37.30 13.34
N ASN A 235 11.46 -38.07 14.41
CA ASN A 235 12.03 -39.41 14.48
C ASN A 235 11.06 -40.33 15.21
N ALA A 236 10.67 -41.43 14.59
CA ALA A 236 9.75 -42.42 15.17
C ALA A 236 10.38 -43.24 16.32
N GLY A 237 11.71 -43.19 16.46
CA GLY A 237 12.46 -44.02 17.40
C GLY A 237 12.42 -45.51 17.05
N ILE A 238 13.09 -46.32 17.88
CA ILE A 238 13.17 -47.79 17.72
C ILE A 238 13.13 -48.43 19.11
N GLY A 239 12.34 -49.49 19.26
CA GLY A 239 12.26 -50.30 20.47
C GLY A 239 11.10 -49.97 21.41
N TYR A 240 10.12 -49.19 20.93
CA TYR A 240 8.87 -48.91 21.64
C TYR A 240 7.94 -50.13 21.60
N GLY A 241 7.38 -50.51 22.76
CA GLY A 241 6.33 -51.54 22.80
C GLY A 241 5.11 -51.14 21.97
N ASN A 242 4.33 -52.12 21.50
CA ASN A 242 3.11 -51.84 20.74
C ASN A 242 2.03 -51.28 21.68
N PHE A 243 1.49 -50.10 21.33
CA PHE A 243 0.35 -49.52 22.03
C PHE A 243 -0.47 -48.65 21.07
N THR A 244 -1.75 -48.53 21.36
CA THR A 244 -2.65 -47.65 20.61
C THR A 244 -3.31 -46.72 21.60
N GLY A 245 -3.24 -45.43 21.34
CA GLY A 245 -3.99 -44.44 22.06
C GLY A 245 -3.42 -44.07 23.40
N LYS A 246 -2.12 -44.26 23.61
CA LYS A 246 -1.48 -43.90 24.87
C LYS A 246 -1.56 -42.39 25.04
N GLU A 247 -2.17 -41.94 26.12
CA GLU A 247 -2.18 -40.54 26.49
C GLU A 247 -0.84 -40.18 27.15
N CYS A 248 -0.19 -39.17 26.61
CA CYS A 248 1.09 -38.66 27.02
C CYS A 248 0.94 -37.18 27.33
N ASP A 249 1.51 -36.72 28.44
CA ASP A 249 1.52 -35.29 28.76
C ASP A 249 2.52 -34.57 27.86
N ILE A 250 2.21 -33.33 27.48
CA ILE A 250 3.17 -32.43 26.84
C ILE A 250 3.71 -31.52 27.93
N LEU A 251 4.95 -31.77 28.33
CA LEU A 251 5.66 -31.03 29.38
C LEU A 251 6.38 -29.82 28.79
N GLY A 252 6.52 -28.76 29.57
CA GLY A 252 7.15 -27.50 29.14
C GLY A 252 6.86 -26.40 30.16
N ASP A 253 6.82 -25.15 29.68
CA ASP A 253 6.42 -23.97 30.47
C ASP A 253 4.91 -23.71 30.49
N GLY A 254 4.16 -24.38 29.61
CA GLY A 254 2.70 -24.35 29.59
C GLY A 254 2.04 -25.36 30.53
N SER A 255 0.71 -25.44 30.45
CA SER A 255 -0.08 -26.38 31.25
C SER A 255 -1.23 -27.02 30.48
N GLY A 256 -1.55 -28.26 30.84
CA GLY A 256 -2.76 -28.96 30.41
C GLY A 256 -2.74 -29.55 29.00
N ALA A 257 -1.61 -29.52 28.29
CA ALA A 257 -1.52 -30.15 26.97
C ALA A 257 -1.20 -31.65 27.05
N LYS A 258 -1.84 -32.42 26.17
CA LYS A 258 -1.74 -33.88 26.08
C LYS A 258 -1.74 -34.31 24.62
N ALA A 259 -1.02 -35.38 24.33
CA ALA A 259 -1.00 -36.04 23.04
C ALA A 259 -1.43 -37.50 23.17
N ARG A 260 -2.18 -37.99 22.19
CA ARG A 260 -2.49 -39.39 22.00
C ARG A 260 -1.49 -39.98 21.01
N VAL A 261 -0.73 -40.98 21.46
CA VAL A 261 0.38 -41.56 20.69
C VAL A 261 0.10 -43.05 20.42
N ASP A 262 0.42 -43.48 19.20
CA ASP A 262 0.38 -44.87 18.77
C ASP A 262 1.79 -45.37 18.43
N ALA A 263 2.09 -46.61 18.80
CA ALA A 263 3.33 -47.29 18.45
C ALA A 263 3.03 -48.70 17.92
N THR A 264 3.60 -49.03 16.75
CA THR A 264 3.46 -50.33 16.11
C THR A 264 4.81 -50.79 15.57
N SER A 265 5.11 -52.09 15.68
CA SER A 265 6.34 -52.70 15.18
C SER A 265 7.61 -52.00 15.69
N GLY A 266 7.62 -51.60 16.96
CA GLY A 266 8.81 -51.00 17.57
C GLY A 266 8.96 -49.49 17.37
N LYS A 267 8.06 -48.81 16.67
CA LYS A 267 8.19 -47.40 16.27
C LYS A 267 6.93 -46.59 16.57
N ILE A 268 7.08 -45.30 16.87
CA ILE A 268 5.94 -44.38 16.94
C ILE A 268 5.38 -44.16 15.54
N THR A 269 4.08 -44.41 15.36
CA THR A 269 3.40 -44.32 14.05
C THR A 269 2.45 -43.13 13.96
N ASN A 270 1.98 -42.60 15.09
CA ASN A 270 1.02 -41.51 15.11
C ASN A 270 1.13 -40.72 16.43
N ALA A 271 0.91 -39.42 16.35
CA ALA A 271 0.88 -38.50 17.49
C ALA A 271 -0.11 -37.37 17.19
N VAL A 272 -1.21 -37.33 17.95
CA VAL A 272 -2.28 -36.34 17.76
C VAL A 272 -2.50 -35.59 19.06
N VAL A 273 -2.65 -34.27 19.00
CA VAL A 273 -2.97 -33.48 20.19
C VAL A 273 -4.39 -33.83 20.66
N SER A 274 -4.53 -34.32 21.90
CA SER A 274 -5.83 -34.61 22.53
C SER A 274 -6.30 -33.46 23.42
N ALA A 275 -5.38 -32.67 23.97
CA ALA A 275 -5.65 -31.41 24.65
C ALA A 275 -4.54 -30.40 24.29
N GLY A 276 -4.92 -29.21 23.82
CA GLY A 276 -3.95 -28.22 23.32
C GLY A 276 -3.23 -27.43 24.41
N GLY A 277 -3.77 -27.42 25.63
CA GLY A 277 -3.25 -26.66 26.76
C GLY A 277 -3.09 -25.16 26.50
N LYS A 278 -2.32 -24.48 27.34
CA LYS A 278 -2.07 -23.05 27.25
C LYS A 278 -0.71 -22.64 27.83
N GLY A 279 -0.16 -21.56 27.29
CA GLY A 279 1.05 -20.92 27.78
C GLY A 279 2.36 -21.61 27.39
N TYR A 280 2.34 -22.50 26.41
CA TYR A 280 3.54 -23.17 25.90
C TYR A 280 4.34 -22.23 25.00
N SER A 281 5.62 -22.05 25.28
CA SER A 281 6.64 -21.52 24.34
C SER A 281 7.58 -22.62 23.84
N TYR A 282 7.62 -23.76 24.54
CA TYR A 282 8.25 -25.00 24.09
C TYR A 282 7.50 -26.19 24.71
N GLY A 283 7.62 -27.37 24.10
CA GLY A 283 6.97 -28.57 24.61
C GLY A 283 7.73 -29.85 24.26
N ILE A 284 7.65 -30.84 25.15
CA ILE A 284 8.21 -32.18 24.97
C ILE A 284 7.11 -33.18 25.31
N VAL A 285 6.83 -34.11 24.38
CA VAL A 285 5.89 -35.21 24.64
C VAL A 285 6.56 -36.22 25.56
N ASP A 286 6.01 -36.42 26.76
CA ASP A 286 6.49 -37.43 27.69
C ASP A 286 5.92 -38.81 27.34
N LEU A 287 6.75 -39.63 26.70
CA LEU A 287 6.40 -41.01 26.36
C LEU A 287 6.48 -41.95 27.58
N GLY A 288 6.94 -41.48 28.73
CA GLY A 288 7.10 -42.23 29.97
C GLY A 288 8.25 -43.23 29.96
N THR A 289 8.75 -43.57 31.15
CA THR A 289 9.92 -44.45 31.36
C THR A 289 9.61 -45.94 31.38
N SER A 290 8.35 -46.36 31.14
CA SER A 290 7.89 -47.74 31.38
C SER A 290 8.46 -48.82 30.42
N ASN A 291 9.31 -48.47 29.45
CA ASN A 291 9.85 -49.39 28.43
C ASN A 291 11.37 -49.21 28.19
N THR A 292 12.15 -48.73 29.16
CA THR A 292 13.56 -48.35 28.95
C THR A 292 14.49 -49.52 28.57
N SER A 293 14.13 -50.77 28.85
CA SER A 293 14.99 -51.92 28.55
C SER A 293 15.01 -52.35 27.07
N SER A 294 14.03 -51.89 26.26
CA SER A 294 13.91 -52.26 24.84
C SER A 294 14.16 -51.10 23.86
N ILE A 295 14.21 -49.85 24.34
CA ILE A 295 14.40 -48.66 23.50
C ILE A 295 15.84 -48.59 23.01
N GLN A 296 16.03 -48.68 21.71
CA GLN A 296 17.34 -48.56 21.04
C GLN A 296 17.61 -47.14 20.56
N THR A 297 16.55 -46.42 20.16
CA THR A 297 16.64 -45.04 19.67
C THR A 297 15.41 -44.28 20.15
N LEU A 298 15.64 -43.12 20.78
CA LEU A 298 14.57 -42.26 21.26
C LEU A 298 13.79 -41.65 20.09
N ALA A 299 12.47 -41.60 20.23
CA ALA A 299 11.61 -40.84 19.34
C ALA A 299 11.78 -39.33 19.57
N LYS A 300 11.67 -38.55 18.50
CA LYS A 300 11.65 -37.09 18.52
C LYS A 300 10.28 -36.63 18.04
N LEU A 301 9.41 -36.33 18.99
CA LEU A 301 8.08 -35.77 18.77
C LEU A 301 8.14 -34.28 19.09
N VAL A 302 7.78 -33.44 18.11
CA VAL A 302 7.91 -31.98 18.18
C VAL A 302 6.51 -31.37 18.21
N PRO A 303 5.99 -30.99 19.39
CA PRO A 303 4.81 -30.13 19.47
C PRO A 303 5.12 -28.79 18.80
N LEU A 304 4.31 -28.40 17.81
CA LEU A 304 4.52 -27.14 17.09
C LEU A 304 3.83 -26.00 17.83
N ILE A 305 4.57 -24.93 18.07
CA ILE A 305 4.11 -23.82 18.91
C ILE A 305 3.50 -22.73 18.00
N PRO A 306 2.18 -22.46 18.08
CA PRO A 306 1.57 -21.40 17.30
C PRO A 306 2.02 -20.02 17.80
N PRO A 307 1.84 -18.95 17.01
CA PRO A 307 2.10 -17.60 17.48
C PRO A 307 1.10 -17.21 18.59
N SER A 308 1.61 -16.48 19.60
CA SER A 308 0.81 -15.91 20.68
C SER A 308 0.01 -16.96 21.46
N ARG A 309 -1.32 -16.98 21.32
CA ARG A 309 -2.24 -17.87 22.06
C ARG A 309 -2.78 -19.03 21.23
N GLY A 310 -2.53 -19.05 19.92
CA GLY A 310 -3.10 -20.07 19.03
C GLY A 310 -3.29 -19.55 17.61
N HIS A 311 -3.35 -20.49 16.66
CA HIS A 311 -3.65 -20.20 15.26
C HIS A 311 -4.99 -19.49 15.13
N GLY A 312 -5.00 -18.29 14.55
CA GLY A 312 -6.14 -17.39 14.40
C GLY A 312 -6.31 -16.36 15.50
N PHE A 313 -5.52 -16.39 16.58
CA PHE A 313 -5.68 -15.38 17.64
C PHE A 313 -5.14 -14.02 17.20
N ASP A 314 -3.91 -14.01 16.69
CA ASP A 314 -3.24 -12.82 16.14
C ASP A 314 -2.71 -13.13 14.74
N ILE A 315 -3.54 -12.84 13.73
CA ILE A 315 -3.20 -13.13 12.34
C ILE A 315 -2.11 -12.21 11.78
N TYR A 316 -1.84 -11.07 12.42
CA TYR A 316 -0.80 -10.14 11.96
C TYR A 316 0.58 -10.75 12.20
N THR A 317 0.77 -11.27 13.42
CA THR A 317 1.97 -12.02 13.79
C THR A 317 2.02 -13.37 13.09
N GLU A 318 0.89 -14.05 12.92
CA GLU A 318 0.85 -15.38 12.30
C GLU A 318 1.14 -15.39 10.81
N LEU A 319 0.68 -14.38 10.07
CA LEU A 319 0.84 -14.30 8.62
C LEU A 319 1.96 -13.35 8.18
N GLY A 320 2.55 -12.60 9.12
CA GLY A 320 3.65 -11.68 8.86
C GLY A 320 3.20 -10.47 8.05
N THR A 321 2.30 -9.66 8.61
CA THR A 321 1.81 -8.44 7.94
C THR A 321 2.82 -7.29 8.02
N ASP A 322 3.97 -7.44 7.36
CA ASP A 322 5.03 -6.44 7.26
C ASP A 322 4.83 -5.45 6.09
N LYS A 323 3.81 -5.68 5.26
CA LYS A 323 3.49 -4.86 4.09
C LYS A 323 2.11 -4.22 4.19
N VAL A 324 2.01 -3.01 3.64
CA VAL A 324 0.78 -2.22 3.60
C VAL A 324 0.52 -1.78 2.17
N LEU A 325 -0.68 -2.04 1.67
CA LEU A 325 -1.16 -1.57 0.38
C LEU A 325 -2.09 -0.37 0.57
N ILE A 326 -1.80 0.69 -0.17
CA ILE A 326 -2.56 1.94 -0.21
C ILE A 326 -3.17 2.08 -1.60
N TYR A 327 -4.45 2.42 -1.65
CA TYR A 327 -5.22 2.61 -2.87
C TYR A 327 -5.78 4.03 -2.96
N ALA A 328 -5.54 4.71 -4.07
CA ALA A 328 -6.23 5.95 -4.42
C ALA A 328 -6.78 5.88 -5.85
N ARG A 329 -7.98 6.43 -6.05
CA ARG A 329 -8.60 6.59 -7.37
C ARG A 329 -8.68 8.05 -7.70
N PHE A 330 -8.18 8.42 -8.87
CA PHE A 330 -8.34 9.74 -9.44
C PHE A 330 -9.30 9.68 -10.64
N ASP A 331 -10.37 10.45 -10.56
CA ASP A 331 -11.41 10.59 -11.58
C ASP A 331 -11.77 12.06 -11.80
N ASP A 332 -12.55 12.34 -12.84
CA ASP A 332 -12.95 13.69 -13.24
C ASP A 332 -14.34 14.08 -12.70
N ALA A 333 -14.82 13.41 -11.64
CA ALA A 333 -16.12 13.67 -11.03
C ALA A 333 -16.24 15.13 -10.56
N THR A 334 -15.12 15.72 -10.13
CA THR A 334 -14.93 17.16 -10.03
C THR A 334 -13.83 17.56 -11.01
N LYS A 335 -13.88 18.79 -11.55
CA LYS A 335 -12.78 19.34 -12.36
C LYS A 335 -11.51 19.62 -11.54
N ASP A 336 -11.43 19.10 -10.30
CA ASP A 336 -10.20 19.07 -9.52
C ASP A 336 -9.13 18.28 -10.24
N PHE A 337 -9.47 17.13 -10.82
CA PHE A 337 -8.55 16.33 -11.61
C PHE A 337 -8.94 16.31 -13.11
N PRO A 338 -8.32 17.18 -13.92
CA PRO A 338 -8.70 17.37 -15.32
C PRO A 338 -8.43 16.15 -16.19
N VAL A 339 -9.18 16.06 -17.30
CA VAL A 339 -9.09 14.96 -18.26
C VAL A 339 -7.83 14.99 -19.12
N ASP A 340 -7.19 16.14 -19.23
CA ASP A 340 -5.94 16.37 -19.97
C ASP A 340 -4.70 16.32 -19.06
N ALA A 341 -4.88 16.07 -17.76
CA ALA A 341 -3.81 16.01 -16.80
C ALA A 341 -2.74 14.96 -17.18
N LYS A 342 -1.48 15.34 -16.99
CA LYS A 342 -0.33 14.45 -17.12
C LYS A 342 0.47 14.48 -15.83
N PHE A 343 1.07 13.36 -15.47
CA PHE A 343 1.88 13.25 -14.27
C PHE A 343 2.98 12.21 -14.45
N ALA A 344 4.09 12.42 -13.75
CA ALA A 344 5.26 11.53 -13.75
C ALA A 344 5.74 11.20 -12.34
N GLN A 345 5.06 11.74 -11.32
CA GLN A 345 5.33 11.44 -9.92
C GLN A 345 4.08 10.98 -9.22
N VAL A 346 4.25 9.98 -8.36
CA VAL A 346 3.24 9.48 -7.43
C VAL A 346 3.88 9.47 -6.05
N GLY A 347 3.17 9.92 -5.02
CA GLY A 347 3.74 9.92 -3.67
C GLY A 347 2.71 9.92 -2.56
N ILE A 348 3.20 9.92 -1.33
CA ILE A 348 2.39 10.04 -0.11
C ILE A 348 2.82 11.28 0.65
N LEU A 349 1.86 12.17 0.92
CA LEU A 349 2.05 13.39 1.68
C LEU A 349 1.27 13.30 3.00
N LYS A 350 1.94 13.59 4.12
CA LYS A 350 1.34 13.61 5.44
C LYS A 350 1.13 15.05 5.92
N ASN A 351 -0.04 15.34 6.44
CA ASN A 351 -0.40 16.58 7.12
C ASN A 351 -0.03 17.86 6.34
N PRO A 352 -0.38 18.02 5.06
CA PRO A 352 -0.30 19.32 4.41
C PRO A 352 -1.17 20.33 5.17
N THR A 353 -0.81 21.61 5.13
CA THR A 353 -1.62 22.67 5.75
C THR A 353 -2.51 23.34 4.72
N LYS A 354 -3.68 23.83 5.16
CA LYS A 354 -4.59 24.62 4.32
C LYS A 354 -3.89 25.87 3.79
N SER A 355 -4.25 26.28 2.58
CA SER A 355 -3.70 27.50 1.99
C SER A 355 -3.93 28.70 2.89
N GLU A 356 -2.88 29.52 3.08
CA GLU A 356 -2.89 30.73 3.90
C GLU A 356 -3.19 30.49 5.39
N SER A 357 -3.02 29.25 5.85
CA SER A 357 -3.24 28.85 7.25
C SER A 357 -2.17 27.85 7.72
N THR A 358 -2.03 27.69 9.03
CA THR A 358 -1.19 26.65 9.66
C THR A 358 -1.99 25.40 10.02
N GLU A 359 -3.30 25.41 9.82
CA GLU A 359 -4.16 24.26 10.10
C GLU A 359 -3.91 23.12 9.12
N ILE A 360 -3.96 21.88 9.61
CA ILE A 360 -3.88 20.68 8.77
C ILE A 360 -5.08 20.64 7.81
N PHE A 361 -4.80 20.37 6.55
CA PHE A 361 -5.80 20.11 5.52
C PHE A 361 -6.37 18.69 5.69
N SER A 362 -7.68 18.59 5.88
CA SER A 362 -8.36 17.34 6.26
C SER A 362 -9.47 16.91 5.31
N GLU A 363 -9.73 17.65 4.22
CA GLU A 363 -10.76 17.30 3.23
C GLU A 363 -10.39 16.05 2.41
N GLY A 364 -11.37 15.46 1.73
CA GLY A 364 -11.18 14.19 1.00
C GLY A 364 -10.20 14.26 -0.18
N GLN A 365 -9.94 15.44 -0.72
CA GLN A 365 -9.05 15.68 -1.85
C GLN A 365 -8.62 17.15 -1.88
N PHE A 366 -7.58 17.47 -2.65
CA PHE A 366 -7.16 18.84 -2.91
C PHE A 366 -6.59 19.04 -4.32
N SER A 367 -6.67 20.27 -4.80
CA SER A 367 -5.85 20.83 -5.88
C SER A 367 -4.64 21.55 -5.29
N GLY A 368 -3.44 21.06 -5.61
CA GLY A 368 -2.16 21.73 -5.32
C GLY A 368 -1.87 22.90 -6.26
N LEU A 369 -2.75 23.12 -7.24
CA LEU A 369 -2.56 24.08 -8.31
C LEU A 369 -3.44 25.31 -8.11
N PRO A 370 -2.88 26.53 -8.25
CA PRO A 370 -3.66 27.71 -8.58
C PRO A 370 -4.28 27.59 -9.99
N ALA A 371 -5.33 28.37 -10.22
CA ALA A 371 -6.07 28.36 -11.47
C ALA A 371 -6.47 29.76 -11.94
N ILE A 372 -6.69 29.89 -13.25
CA ILE A 372 -7.06 31.13 -13.93
C ILE A 372 -8.27 30.83 -14.81
N LYS A 373 -9.35 31.57 -14.60
CA LYS A 373 -10.51 31.60 -15.49
C LYS A 373 -10.24 32.63 -16.57
N MET A 374 -10.24 32.18 -17.81
CA MET A 374 -10.09 33.06 -18.96
C MET A 374 -11.43 33.66 -19.34
N ASP A 375 -11.38 34.89 -19.86
CA ASP A 375 -12.54 35.65 -20.31
C ASP A 375 -13.20 34.94 -21.50
N ASP A 376 -14.44 34.55 -21.29
CA ASP A 376 -15.34 33.95 -22.27
C ASP A 376 -16.71 34.64 -22.24
N SER A 377 -16.76 35.86 -21.67
CA SER A 377 -18.00 36.63 -21.51
C SER A 377 -18.66 37.04 -22.84
N ASP A 378 -17.86 37.12 -23.91
CA ASP A 378 -18.32 37.34 -25.28
C ASP A 378 -17.42 36.56 -26.26
N SER A 379 -18.01 36.17 -27.38
CA SER A 379 -17.36 35.57 -28.55
C SER A 379 -16.10 36.31 -29.04
N LEU A 380 -16.01 37.63 -28.82
CA LEU A 380 -14.85 38.46 -29.17
C LEU A 380 -13.69 38.35 -28.18
N ASN A 381 -13.97 37.94 -26.93
CA ASN A 381 -12.98 37.84 -25.85
C ASN A 381 -12.42 36.42 -25.70
N LEU A 382 -12.89 35.46 -26.50
CA LEU A 382 -12.47 34.08 -26.43
C LEU A 382 -10.95 33.95 -26.57
N PRO A 383 -10.31 33.10 -25.75
CA PRO A 383 -8.90 32.82 -25.91
C PRO A 383 -8.57 32.32 -27.32
N SER A 384 -7.47 32.80 -27.87
CA SER A 384 -6.96 32.42 -29.18
C SER A 384 -5.76 31.48 -29.05
N GLY A 385 -5.53 30.65 -30.06
CA GLY A 385 -4.46 29.65 -30.06
C GLY A 385 -4.78 28.41 -29.22
N SER A 386 -3.76 27.61 -28.91
CA SER A 386 -3.88 26.38 -28.12
C SER A 386 -2.85 26.36 -27.01
N LEU A 387 -3.22 25.83 -25.84
CA LEU A 387 -2.27 25.50 -24.77
C LEU A 387 -2.04 24.00 -24.72
N THR A 388 -0.81 23.62 -24.41
CA THR A 388 -0.45 22.23 -24.15
C THR A 388 0.07 22.05 -22.73
N VAL A 389 -0.23 20.91 -22.11
CA VAL A 389 0.29 20.58 -20.77
C VAL A 389 1.82 20.54 -20.80
N GLY A 390 2.42 21.28 -19.88
CA GLY A 390 3.86 21.45 -19.72
C GLY A 390 4.46 22.68 -20.41
N GLU A 391 3.68 23.37 -21.23
CA GLU A 391 4.06 24.63 -21.87
C GLU A 391 4.19 25.75 -20.84
N LYS A 392 5.11 26.69 -21.09
CA LYS A 392 5.24 27.89 -20.26
C LYS A 392 4.22 28.95 -20.69
N ILE A 393 3.61 29.59 -19.70
CA ILE A 393 2.73 30.75 -19.86
C ILE A 393 3.33 31.96 -19.14
N THR A 394 3.11 33.15 -19.69
CA THR A 394 3.58 34.41 -19.12
C THR A 394 2.51 35.49 -19.14
N GLN A 395 2.65 36.48 -18.24
CA GLN A 395 1.85 37.70 -18.24
C GLN A 395 2.74 38.89 -17.88
N LEU A 396 2.79 39.89 -18.75
CA LEU A 396 3.37 41.18 -18.41
C LEU A 396 2.40 41.92 -17.50
N ARG A 397 2.76 42.14 -16.24
CA ARG A 397 1.94 42.85 -15.26
C ARG A 397 1.97 44.36 -15.49
N GLY A 398 0.99 45.07 -14.92
CA GLY A 398 0.88 46.53 -15.01
C GLY A 398 2.05 47.29 -14.36
N ASP A 399 2.80 46.65 -13.48
CA ASP A 399 4.01 47.17 -12.84
C ASP A 399 5.31 46.91 -13.65
N GLY A 400 5.18 46.36 -14.87
CA GLY A 400 6.30 46.06 -15.77
C GLY A 400 7.04 44.75 -15.47
N LYS A 401 6.63 44.00 -14.44
CA LYS A 401 7.19 42.68 -14.10
C LYS A 401 6.48 41.56 -14.86
N THR A 402 7.11 40.40 -14.98
CA THR A 402 6.54 39.26 -15.71
C THR A 402 6.21 38.11 -14.77
N ALA A 403 4.95 37.69 -14.74
CA ALA A 403 4.55 36.44 -14.09
C ALA A 403 4.78 35.27 -15.05
N GLU A 404 5.31 34.16 -14.54
CA GLU A 404 5.60 32.96 -15.36
C GLU A 404 5.12 31.69 -14.64
N ALA A 405 4.70 30.68 -15.41
CA ALA A 405 4.31 29.36 -14.88
C ALA A 405 4.33 28.29 -15.98
N TYR A 406 4.20 27.02 -15.59
CA TYR A 406 3.91 25.92 -16.51
C TYR A 406 2.44 25.51 -16.41
N VAL A 407 1.84 25.18 -17.55
CA VAL A 407 0.48 24.67 -17.64
C VAL A 407 0.43 23.23 -17.13
N ALA A 408 -0.41 22.97 -16.13
CA ALA A 408 -0.74 21.61 -15.68
C ALA A 408 -1.95 21.02 -16.43
N SER A 409 -2.91 21.87 -16.78
CA SER A 409 -4.12 21.52 -17.51
C SER A 409 -4.78 22.76 -18.11
N TYR A 410 -5.45 22.59 -19.24
CA TYR A 410 -6.34 23.58 -19.82
C TYR A 410 -7.64 22.94 -20.29
N ASP A 411 -8.74 23.28 -19.62
CA ASP A 411 -10.07 22.79 -19.99
C ASP A 411 -10.70 23.75 -21.01
N ILE A 412 -10.86 23.28 -22.25
CA ILE A 412 -11.37 24.08 -23.38
C ILE A 412 -12.86 24.44 -23.25
N ASP A 413 -13.64 23.70 -22.45
CA ASP A 413 -15.08 23.93 -22.27
C ASP A 413 -15.37 24.97 -21.19
N THR A 414 -14.53 25.02 -20.16
CA THR A 414 -14.64 25.99 -19.05
C THR A 414 -13.66 27.16 -19.18
N HIS A 415 -12.72 27.08 -20.12
CA HIS A 415 -11.62 28.02 -20.29
C HIS A 415 -10.85 28.29 -18.99
N VAL A 416 -10.60 27.22 -18.22
CA VAL A 416 -9.81 27.27 -16.98
C VAL A 416 -8.43 26.69 -17.23
N ILE A 417 -7.40 27.47 -16.89
CA ILE A 417 -6.00 27.02 -16.85
C ILE A 417 -5.66 26.69 -15.40
N LYS A 418 -5.14 25.49 -15.14
CA LYS A 418 -4.42 25.21 -13.89
C LYS A 418 -2.93 25.21 -14.17
N TYR A 419 -2.15 25.78 -13.27
CA TYR A 419 -0.73 26.00 -13.48
C TYR A 419 0.09 25.73 -12.22
N PHE A 420 1.36 25.41 -12.41
CA PHE A 420 2.32 25.28 -11.32
C PHE A 420 3.56 26.09 -11.62
N ARG A 421 4.32 26.34 -10.57
CA ARG A 421 5.59 27.06 -10.61
C ARG A 421 6.54 26.29 -9.74
N ASP A 422 7.76 26.14 -10.23
CA ASP A 422 8.83 25.53 -9.48
C ASP A 422 10.16 26.22 -9.77
N ARG A 423 11.18 25.77 -9.04
CA ARG A 423 12.55 26.22 -9.12
C ARG A 423 13.23 26.10 -10.49
N SER A 424 12.72 25.29 -11.43
CA SER A 424 13.26 25.24 -12.80
C SER A 424 13.02 26.50 -13.61
N LEU A 425 12.05 27.34 -13.25
CA LEU A 425 11.85 28.66 -13.87
C LEU A 425 12.97 29.65 -13.50
N ASN A 426 13.62 29.43 -12.36
CA ASN A 426 14.63 30.34 -11.82
C ASN A 426 16.05 29.80 -12.03
N TYR A 427 16.24 28.48 -11.99
CA TYR A 427 17.55 27.86 -12.16
C TYR A 427 17.94 27.78 -13.64
N SER A 428 19.24 27.92 -13.92
CA SER A 428 19.80 27.72 -15.24
C SER A 428 19.95 26.22 -15.56
N THR A 429 20.55 25.90 -16.72
CA THR A 429 20.91 24.51 -17.08
C THR A 429 21.92 23.86 -16.14
N ALA A 430 22.61 24.64 -15.29
CA ALA A 430 23.47 24.12 -14.24
C ALA A 430 22.67 23.50 -13.06
N GLN A 431 21.36 23.76 -12.99
CA GLN A 431 20.44 23.25 -11.95
C GLN A 431 20.88 23.60 -10.52
N ASP A 432 21.65 24.67 -10.34
CA ASP A 432 22.23 25.11 -9.07
C ASP A 432 22.03 26.62 -8.86
N GLN A 433 22.63 27.14 -7.78
CA GLN A 433 22.56 28.56 -7.40
C GLN A 433 23.61 29.44 -8.09
N THR A 434 24.25 28.95 -9.17
CA THR A 434 25.21 29.76 -9.92
C THR A 434 24.52 31.00 -10.49
N ASP A 435 25.10 32.16 -10.21
CA ASP A 435 24.60 33.45 -10.70
C ASP A 435 24.65 33.53 -12.24
N TYR A 436 23.70 34.26 -12.83
CA TYR A 436 23.62 34.46 -14.27
C TYR A 436 22.94 35.79 -14.63
N SER A 437 23.25 36.31 -15.81
CA SER A 437 22.64 37.54 -16.33
C SER A 437 21.12 37.37 -16.46
N GLY A 438 20.36 38.18 -15.70
CA GLY A 438 18.89 38.12 -15.66
C GLY A 438 18.31 37.48 -14.41
N VAL A 439 19.12 37.01 -13.45
CA VAL A 439 18.63 36.45 -12.18
C VAL A 439 17.74 37.43 -11.39
N ALA A 440 17.99 38.75 -11.46
CA ALA A 440 17.15 39.74 -10.80
C ALA A 440 15.71 39.77 -11.35
N ASN A 441 15.56 39.48 -12.65
CA ASN A 441 14.27 39.46 -13.32
C ASN A 441 13.56 38.11 -13.15
N LYS A 442 14.30 37.00 -13.21
CA LYS A 442 13.76 35.63 -13.11
C LYS A 442 13.65 35.09 -11.69
N GLY A 443 14.54 35.50 -10.80
CA GLY A 443 14.66 34.99 -9.43
C GLY A 443 13.58 35.49 -8.47
N THR A 444 12.75 36.44 -8.90
CA THR A 444 11.60 36.92 -8.12
C THR A 444 10.31 36.38 -8.70
N PHE A 445 9.47 35.79 -7.86
CA PHE A 445 8.15 35.32 -8.28
C PHE A 445 7.13 36.44 -8.30
N TYR A 446 6.33 36.50 -9.36
CA TYR A 446 5.21 37.41 -9.50
C TYR A 446 3.93 36.64 -9.83
N ASP A 447 2.84 36.97 -9.16
CA ASP A 447 1.53 36.34 -9.40
C ASP A 447 0.89 36.83 -10.70
N PHE A 448 -0.02 36.03 -11.25
CA PHE A 448 -0.88 36.55 -12.31
C PHE A 448 -1.85 37.56 -11.71
N GLU A 449 -2.23 38.57 -12.48
CA GLU A 449 -3.19 39.59 -12.08
C GLU A 449 -4.42 39.56 -12.98
N SER A 450 -5.58 39.82 -12.39
CA SER A 450 -6.86 40.00 -13.07
C SER A 450 -7.06 41.45 -13.51
N THR A 451 -6.52 42.39 -12.75
CA THR A 451 -6.61 43.83 -12.95
C THR A 451 -5.26 44.51 -12.66
N LYS A 452 -4.99 45.60 -13.38
CA LYS A 452 -3.81 46.45 -13.14
C LYS A 452 -4.09 47.40 -11.97
N ALA A 453 -3.02 47.96 -11.40
CA ALA A 453 -3.10 48.93 -10.29
C ALA A 453 -3.95 50.19 -10.60
N ASN A 454 -4.16 50.51 -11.88
CA ASN A 454 -5.02 51.61 -12.33
C ASN A 454 -6.47 51.18 -12.64
N ASN A 455 -6.90 50.00 -12.15
CA ASN A 455 -8.23 49.41 -12.36
C ASN A 455 -8.59 49.15 -13.84
N THR A 456 -7.61 48.99 -14.71
CA THR A 456 -7.83 48.52 -16.10
C THR A 456 -7.58 47.02 -16.21
N PRO A 457 -8.15 46.34 -17.22
CA PRO A 457 -7.90 44.92 -17.42
C PRO A 457 -6.41 44.59 -17.49
N ALA A 458 -6.03 43.47 -16.87
CA ALA A 458 -4.69 42.93 -16.96
C ALA A 458 -4.31 42.64 -18.42
N ASN A 459 -3.00 42.63 -18.71
CA ASN A 459 -2.56 42.18 -20.03
C ASN A 459 -2.89 40.70 -20.21
N ASN A 460 -3.00 40.27 -21.46
CA ASN A 460 -3.26 38.88 -21.79
C ASN A 460 -2.17 37.96 -21.22
N ILE A 461 -2.61 36.79 -20.81
CA ILE A 461 -1.73 35.64 -20.58
C ILE A 461 -1.40 35.08 -21.94
N VAL A 462 -0.10 34.86 -22.19
CA VAL A 462 0.41 34.34 -23.44
C VAL A 462 1.14 33.01 -23.23
N GLY A 463 0.92 32.06 -24.13
CA GLY A 463 1.66 30.79 -24.17
C GLY A 463 2.77 30.81 -25.21
N GLU A 464 3.81 30.00 -25.01
CA GLU A 464 4.93 29.85 -25.96
C GLU A 464 4.47 29.43 -27.37
N ASN A 465 3.36 28.70 -27.48
CA ASN A 465 2.81 28.22 -28.75
C ASN A 465 1.69 29.11 -29.31
N GLY A 466 1.71 30.40 -28.99
CA GLY A 466 0.81 31.40 -29.59
C GLY A 466 -0.57 31.49 -28.94
N TYR A 467 -0.77 30.87 -27.78
CA TYR A 467 -1.96 31.11 -26.98
C TYR A 467 -2.02 32.57 -26.50
N SER A 468 -3.20 33.18 -26.51
CA SER A 468 -3.43 34.49 -25.89
C SER A 468 -4.87 34.61 -25.38
N GLY A 469 -5.04 35.02 -24.13
CA GLY A 469 -6.35 35.32 -23.56
C GLY A 469 -6.27 36.25 -22.35
N GLN A 470 -7.37 36.94 -22.08
CA GLN A 470 -7.51 37.81 -20.91
C GLN A 470 -8.07 37.03 -19.71
N VAL A 471 -7.73 37.42 -18.49
CA VAL A 471 -8.35 36.87 -17.27
C VAL A 471 -9.78 37.38 -17.15
N TYR A 472 -10.72 36.52 -16.77
CA TYR A 472 -12.10 36.94 -16.52
C TYR A 472 -12.23 37.60 -15.14
N GLY A 473 -11.80 38.86 -15.03
CA GLY A 473 -11.70 39.58 -13.76
C GLY A 473 -13.00 39.77 -12.98
N SER A 474 -14.16 39.54 -13.60
CA SER A 474 -15.48 39.61 -12.93
C SER A 474 -15.99 38.26 -12.41
N PHE A 475 -15.28 37.16 -12.68
CA PHE A 475 -15.72 35.83 -12.25
C PHE A 475 -15.38 35.55 -10.79
N THR A 476 -16.39 35.25 -9.98
CA THR A 476 -16.22 34.82 -8.59
C THR A 476 -17.13 33.63 -8.32
N GLY A 477 -16.61 32.62 -7.61
CA GLY A 477 -17.34 31.41 -7.24
C GLY A 477 -16.65 30.13 -7.70
N ILE A 478 -17.36 29.01 -7.57
CA ILE A 478 -16.84 27.64 -7.81
C ILE A 478 -17.51 26.94 -9.00
N THR A 479 -18.54 27.55 -9.60
CA THR A 479 -19.27 26.96 -10.72
C THR A 479 -19.30 27.88 -11.93
N THR A 480 -19.25 27.31 -13.13
CA THR A 480 -19.46 28.03 -14.39
C THR A 480 -20.39 27.24 -15.31
N ALA A 481 -20.96 27.91 -16.32
CA ALA A 481 -21.68 27.22 -17.38
C ALA A 481 -20.69 26.55 -18.35
N SER A 482 -21.09 25.41 -18.93
CA SER A 482 -20.39 24.83 -20.08
C SER A 482 -20.39 25.82 -21.26
N LYS A 483 -19.45 25.66 -22.19
CA LYS A 483 -19.37 26.45 -23.43
C LYS A 483 -20.68 26.54 -24.22
N ASP A 484 -21.52 25.50 -24.18
CA ASP A 484 -22.84 25.46 -24.82
C ASP A 484 -24.00 25.96 -23.93
N GLY A 485 -23.71 26.39 -22.70
CA GLY A 485 -24.68 26.91 -21.73
C GLY A 485 -25.59 25.87 -21.10
N THR A 486 -25.43 24.58 -21.40
CA THR A 486 -26.39 23.53 -21.02
C THR A 486 -26.13 22.89 -19.66
N LYS A 487 -24.91 22.99 -19.13
CA LYS A 487 -24.49 22.33 -17.89
C LYS A 487 -23.86 23.32 -16.93
N VAL A 488 -24.19 23.19 -15.65
CA VAL A 488 -23.43 23.83 -14.56
C VAL A 488 -22.27 22.92 -14.19
N ILE A 489 -21.04 23.40 -14.32
CA ILE A 489 -19.81 22.67 -14.06
C ILE A 489 -19.20 23.20 -12.76
N ASN A 490 -18.91 22.29 -11.83
CA ASN A 490 -18.11 22.60 -10.65
C ASN A 490 -16.62 22.58 -11.01
N LEU A 491 -15.93 23.70 -10.79
CA LEU A 491 -14.52 23.91 -11.13
C LEU A 491 -13.55 23.31 -10.11
N GLY A 492 -14.07 22.80 -8.99
CA GLY A 492 -13.31 22.15 -7.91
C GLY A 492 -12.61 23.12 -6.96
N THR A 493 -12.34 24.35 -7.42
CA THR A 493 -11.74 25.41 -6.60
C THR A 493 -12.54 26.72 -6.69
N THR A 494 -12.43 27.54 -5.65
CA THR A 494 -13.11 28.84 -5.59
C THR A 494 -12.26 29.91 -6.26
N PHE A 495 -12.87 30.63 -7.20
CA PHE A 495 -12.28 31.77 -7.87
C PHE A 495 -12.72 33.08 -7.21
N ASN A 496 -11.80 34.03 -7.18
CA ASN A 496 -12.04 35.43 -6.88
C ASN A 496 -11.40 36.27 -7.99
N GLU A 497 -12.19 37.10 -8.66
CA GLU A 497 -11.74 37.90 -9.81
C GLU A 497 -11.03 37.09 -10.90
N GLY A 498 -11.54 35.89 -11.21
CA GLY A 498 -10.98 35.01 -12.22
C GLY A 498 -9.69 34.29 -11.80
N LEU A 499 -9.23 34.45 -10.57
CA LEU A 499 -8.04 33.76 -10.04
C LEU A 499 -8.41 32.85 -8.87
N SER A 500 -7.74 31.71 -8.78
CA SER A 500 -7.86 30.76 -7.68
C SER A 500 -6.46 30.37 -7.16
N LYS A 501 -6.37 30.13 -5.85
CA LYS A 501 -5.16 29.67 -5.17
C LYS A 501 -5.16 28.13 -5.03
N SER A 502 -4.00 27.56 -4.74
CA SER A 502 -3.93 26.16 -4.30
C SER A 502 -4.72 25.99 -3.00
N GLU A 503 -5.24 24.79 -2.73
CA GLU A 503 -6.00 24.53 -1.49
C GLU A 503 -5.09 24.17 -0.31
N ILE A 504 -3.86 23.76 -0.60
CA ILE A 504 -2.79 23.51 0.37
C ILE A 504 -1.65 24.53 0.19
N ASN A 505 -0.92 24.78 1.27
CA ASN A 505 0.35 25.52 1.18
C ASN A 505 1.39 24.65 0.46
N LYS A 506 2.06 25.23 -0.53
CA LYS A 506 3.15 24.55 -1.25
C LYS A 506 4.28 24.15 -0.31
N GLY A 507 4.76 22.92 -0.46
CA GLY A 507 5.82 22.37 0.38
C GLY A 507 5.45 22.15 1.86
N SER A 508 4.17 22.28 2.23
CA SER A 508 3.70 21.94 3.57
C SER A 508 3.45 20.43 3.72
N GLY A 509 3.58 19.94 4.95
CA GLY A 509 3.48 18.52 5.27
C GLY A 509 4.78 17.76 5.04
N ASP A 510 4.77 16.48 5.43
CA ASP A 510 5.92 15.58 5.32
C ASP A 510 5.77 14.68 4.09
N LEU A 511 6.77 14.68 3.21
CA LEU A 511 6.85 13.75 2.10
C LEU A 511 7.29 12.37 2.61
N VAL A 512 6.38 11.40 2.60
CA VAL A 512 6.61 10.05 3.15
C VAL A 512 7.12 9.08 2.08
N TYR A 513 6.68 9.26 0.84
CA TYR A 513 7.01 8.39 -0.29
C TYR A 513 6.93 9.17 -1.59
N VAL A 514 7.83 8.87 -2.53
CA VAL A 514 7.79 9.38 -3.90
C VAL A 514 8.32 8.31 -4.86
N ASP A 515 7.65 8.18 -5.99
CA ASP A 515 7.97 7.28 -7.10
C ASP A 515 7.93 8.07 -8.41
N ASN A 516 9.01 7.96 -9.17
CA ASN A 516 9.11 8.58 -10.50
C ASN A 516 8.75 7.54 -11.55
N ARG A 517 7.85 7.91 -12.45
CA ARG A 517 7.38 7.06 -13.55
C ARG A 517 7.60 7.75 -14.91
N PRO A 518 7.67 6.99 -16.01
CA PRO A 518 7.46 7.58 -17.33
C PRO A 518 6.16 8.41 -17.34
N LEU A 519 6.13 9.50 -18.10
CA LEU A 519 4.97 10.39 -18.15
C LEU A 519 3.70 9.62 -18.51
N ILE A 520 2.72 9.67 -17.60
CA ILE A 520 1.39 9.09 -17.79
C ILE A 520 0.48 10.23 -18.25
N ALA A 521 -0.15 10.04 -19.40
CA ALA A 521 -1.16 10.96 -19.94
C ALA A 521 -2.52 10.30 -19.83
N ARG A 522 -3.50 11.04 -19.29
CA ARG A 522 -4.86 10.53 -19.17
C ARG A 522 -5.58 10.48 -20.50
N ASN A 523 -6.51 9.53 -20.58
CA ASN A 523 -7.60 9.55 -21.53
C ASN A 523 -8.88 9.97 -20.81
N PRO A 524 -9.75 10.82 -21.42
CA PRO A 524 -11.04 11.20 -20.85
C PRO A 524 -11.96 10.02 -20.45
N ARG A 525 -11.74 8.82 -21.02
CA ARG A 525 -12.52 7.61 -20.68
C ARG A 525 -11.88 6.74 -19.59
N GLN A 526 -10.71 7.12 -19.08
CA GLN A 526 -9.93 6.32 -18.13
C GLN A 526 -10.03 6.89 -16.71
N LYS A 527 -10.21 5.99 -15.73
CA LYS A 527 -10.00 6.27 -14.31
C LYS A 527 -8.60 5.82 -13.94
N GLU A 528 -7.89 6.60 -13.15
CA GLU A 528 -6.54 6.26 -12.72
C GLU A 528 -6.58 5.66 -11.32
N ASP A 529 -6.23 4.39 -11.23
CA ASP A 529 -6.11 3.67 -9.96
C ASP A 529 -4.63 3.56 -9.58
N VAL A 530 -4.26 4.19 -8.47
CA VAL A 530 -2.92 4.18 -7.91
C VAL A 530 -2.87 3.21 -6.74
N LYS A 531 -2.00 2.21 -6.85
CA LYS A 531 -1.71 1.23 -5.78
C LYS A 531 -0.24 1.37 -5.36
N ILE A 532 -0.01 1.62 -4.09
CA ILE A 532 1.33 1.75 -3.49
C ILE A 532 1.48 0.66 -2.44
N ILE A 533 2.57 -0.09 -2.50
CA ILE A 533 2.92 -1.10 -1.48
C ILE A 533 4.15 -0.59 -0.74
N LEU A 534 4.02 -0.48 0.57
CA LEU A 534 5.13 -0.16 1.47
C LEU A 534 5.51 -1.41 2.26
N GLU A 535 6.81 -1.67 2.37
CA GLU A 535 7.42 -2.73 3.17
C GLU A 535 8.23 -2.10 4.30
N PHE A 536 8.13 -2.69 5.50
CA PHE A 536 8.71 -2.14 6.74
C PHE A 536 9.86 -2.97 7.32
#